data_AF-A0A924W015-F1
#
_entry.id   AF-A0A924W015-F1
#
_cell.length_a   1.000
_cell.length_b   1.000
_cell.length_c   1.000
_cell.angle_alpha   90.00
_cell.angle_beta   90.00
_cell.angle_gamma   90.00
#
_symmetry.space_group_name_H-M   'P 1'
#
loop_
_entity.id
_entity.type
_entity.pdbx_description
1 polymer ?
#
loop_
_entity_poly.entity_id
_entity_poly.type
_entity_poly.pdbx_seq_one_letter_code
_entity_poly.pdbx_strand_id
1 'polypeptide(L)' 'MNAEQFLSLAETLRSFAQHSGRDLNAANLFVHDMLMRAIKADPVNEPDRAPQQRAA' A
#
# COMPACT_ATOMS: atom_id res chain seq x y z
N MET A 1 -4.32 7.64 8.94
CA MET A 1 -4.96 7.06 7.74
C MET A 1 -4.87 5.55 7.89
N ASN A 2 -5.99 4.83 7.84
CA ASN A 2 -6.01 3.36 7.99
C ASN A 2 -6.04 2.67 6.60
N ALA A 3 -5.92 1.34 6.57
CA ALA A 3 -5.84 0.57 5.32
C ALA A 3 -7.09 0.74 4.43
N GLU A 4 -8.28 0.80 5.03
CA GLU A 4 -9.54 0.97 4.31
C GLU A 4 -9.64 2.35 3.64
N GLN A 5 -9.20 3.41 4.34
CA GLN A 5 -9.13 4.77 3.80
C GLN A 5 -8.17 4.85 2.61
N PHE A 6 -7.05 4.11 2.66
CA PHE A 6 -6.10 4.02 1.56
C PHE A 6 -6.72 3.34 0.33
N LEU A 7 -7.42 2.23 0.54
CA LEU A 7 -8.04 1.47 -0.53
C LEU A 7 -9.15 2.29 -1.22
N SER A 8 -9.99 2.97 -0.43
CA SER A 8 -11.06 3.84 -0.95
C SER A 8 -10.51 5.01 -1.77
N LEU A 9 -9.39 5.61 -1.34
CA LEU A 9 -8.71 6.66 -2.10
C LEU A 9 -8.12 6.12 -3.41
N ALA A 10 -7.48 4.96 -3.37
CA ALA A 10 -6.91 4.31 -4.56
C ALA A 10 -7.99 4.03 -5.61
N GLU A 11 -9.15 3.53 -5.18
CA GLU A 11 -10.29 3.25 -6.05
C GLU A 11 -10.87 4.53 -6.66
N THR A 12 -10.97 5.59 -5.86
CA THR A 12 -11.41 6.92 -6.33
C THR A 12 -10.45 7.48 -7.39
N LEU A 13 -9.14 7.43 -7.16
CA LEU A 13 -8.13 7.92 -8.11
C LEU A 13 -8.13 7.13 -9.41
N ARG A 14 -8.31 5.81 -9.32
CA ARG A 14 -8.44 4.93 -10.49
C ARG A 14 -9.68 5.26 -11.30
N SER A 15 -10.84 5.39 -10.65
CA SER A 15 -12.11 5.73 -11.29
C SER A 15 -12.06 7.11 -11.96
N PHE A 16 -11.45 8.09 -11.29
CA PHE A 16 -11.21 9.43 -11.85
C PHE A 16 -10.30 9.39 -13.08
N ALA A 17 -9.20 8.62 -13.02
CA ALA A 17 -8.29 8.48 -14.14
C ALA A 17 -8.96 7.83 -15.36
N GLN A 18 -9.79 6.79 -15.12
CA GLN A 18 -10.58 6.13 -16.16
C GLN A 18 -11.58 7.09 -16.81
N HIS A 19 -12.35 7.84 -16.01
CA HIS A 19 -13.37 8.78 -16.53
C HIS A 19 -12.76 10.00 -17.22
N SER A 20 -11.58 10.44 -16.80
CA SER A 20 -10.93 11.64 -17.34
C SER A 20 -10.01 11.35 -18.53
N GLY A 21 -9.89 10.09 -18.96
CA GLY A 21 -8.92 9.67 -19.98
C GLY A 21 -7.46 9.93 -19.58
N ARG A 22 -7.19 10.05 -18.27
CA ARG A 22 -5.83 10.22 -17.73
C ARG A 22 -5.13 8.88 -17.69
N ASP A 23 -3.80 8.94 -17.66
CA ASP A 23 -2.98 7.72 -17.61
C ASP A 23 -3.24 6.92 -16.32
N LEU A 24 -3.76 5.71 -16.50
CA LEU A 24 -4.02 4.75 -15.43
C LEU A 24 -2.73 4.27 -14.77
N ASN A 25 -1.64 4.16 -15.52
CA ASN A 25 -0.35 3.76 -14.98
C ASN A 25 0.20 4.83 -14.05
N ALA A 26 0.06 6.11 -14.41
CA ALA A 26 0.45 7.22 -13.53
C ALA A 26 -0.36 7.24 -12.23
N ALA A 27 -1.67 7.01 -12.30
CA ALA A 27 -2.52 6.93 -11.12
C ALA A 27 -2.16 5.72 -10.23
N ASN A 28 -1.92 4.55 -10.82
CA ASN A 28 -1.51 3.35 -10.09
C ASN A 28 -0.14 3.51 -9.44
N LEU A 29 0.82 4.13 -10.13
CA LEU A 29 2.16 4.38 -9.60
C LEU A 29 2.11 5.32 -8.39
N PHE A 30 1.30 6.37 -8.47
CA PHE A 30 1.08 7.29 -7.34
C PHE A 30 0.53 6.56 -6.11
N VAL A 31 -0.52 5.74 -6.29
CA VAL A 31 -1.10 4.94 -5.20
C VAL A 31 -0.08 3.98 -4.61
N HIS A 32 0.71 3.31 -5.45
CA HIS A 32 1.76 2.39 -5.03
C HIS A 32 2.81 3.09 -4.16
N ASP A 33 3.34 4.22 -4.62
CA ASP A 33 4.33 5.00 -3.88
C ASP A 33 3.77 5.48 -2.53
N MET A 34 2.51 5.92 -2.50
CA MET A 34 1.86 6.38 -1.29
C MET A 34 1.68 5.23 -0.28
N LEU A 35 1.30 4.04 -0.75
CA LEU A 35 1.18 2.84 0.07
C LEU A 35 2.54 2.40 0.62
N MET A 36 3.57 2.36 -0.23
CA MET A 36 4.92 1.97 0.20
C MET A 36 5.48 2.94 1.24
N ARG A 37 5.19 4.25 1.13
CA ARG A 37 5.56 5.23 2.15
C ARG A 37 4.82 5.01 3.46
N ALA A 38 3.52 4.72 3.41
CA ALA A 38 2.73 4.44 4.60
C ALA A 38 3.23 3.19 5.34
N ILE A 39 3.52 2.10 4.61
CA ILE A 39 4.07 0.85 5.18
C ILE A 39 5.48 1.06 5.74
N LYS A 40 6.31 1.91 5.12
CA LYS A 40 7.65 2.21 5.64
C LYS A 40 7.61 3.14 6.86
N ALA A 41 6.61 4.03 6.93
CA ALA A 41 6.44 4.95 8.04
C ALA A 41 5.82 4.28 9.28
N ASP A 42 5.00 3.25 9.05
CA ASP A 42 4.41 2.42 10.09
C ASP A 42 5.06 1.03 9.99
N PRO A 43 6.21 0.78 10.67
CA PRO A 43 6.76 -0.56 10.72
C PRO A 43 5.72 -1.42 11.40
N VAL A 44 4.90 -2.11 10.59
CA VAL A 44 4.08 -3.22 11.01
C VAL A 44 5.03 -4.09 11.80
N ASN A 45 4.89 -4.06 13.12
CA ASN A 45 5.74 -4.74 14.07
C ASN A 45 5.87 -6.16 13.55
N GLU A 46 7.00 -6.50 12.90
CA GLU A 46 7.27 -7.86 12.51
C GLU A 46 7.21 -8.61 13.83
N PRO A 47 6.24 -9.52 14.05
CA PRO A 47 6.27 -10.33 15.25
C PRO A 47 7.59 -11.07 15.18
N ASP A 48 8.44 -10.74 16.15
CA ASP A 48 9.74 -11.32 16.42
C ASP A 48 9.74 -12.77 15.91
N ARG A 49 10.40 -13.02 14.77
CA ARG A 49 10.59 -14.36 14.25
C ARG A 49 11.46 -15.05 15.28
N ALA A 50 10.80 -15.61 16.30
CA ALA A 50 11.44 -16.43 17.31
C ALA A 50 12.30 -17.46 16.56
N PRO A 51 13.59 -17.63 16.92
CA PRO A 51 14.47 -18.57 16.26
C PRO A 51 13.99 -19.99 16.57
N GLN A 52 13.06 -20.49 15.77
CA GLN A 52 12.65 -21.87 15.80
C GLN A 52 13.67 -22.69 14.99
N GLN A 53 14.20 -23.72 15.66
CA GLN A 53 15.06 -24.79 15.15
C GLN A 53 16.58 -24.57 15.17
N ARG A 54 17.13 -24.59 16.39
CA ARG A 54 18.26 -25.50 16.68
C ARG A 54 17.95 -26.28 17.95
N ALA A 55 17.26 -27.41 17.80
CA ALA A 55 17.31 -28.50 18.77
C ALA A 55 18.06 -29.65 18.08
N ALA A 56 19.11 -30.09 18.77
CA ALA A 56 20.07 -31.11 18.38
C ALA A 56 19.48 -32.53 18.37
#